data_AF-A0A9W9D4R4-F1
#
_entry.id   AF-A0A9W9D4R4-F1
#
_cell.length_a   1.000
_cell.length_b   1.000
_cell.length_c   1.000
_cell.angle_alpha   90.00
_cell.angle_beta   90.00
_cell.angle_gamma   90.00
#
_symmetry.space_group_name_H-M   'P 1'
#
loop_
_entity.id
_entity.type
_entity.pdbx_description
1 polymer ?
#
loop_
_entity_poly.entity_id
_entity_poly.type
_entity_poly.pdbx_seq_one_letter_code
_entity_poly.pdbx_strand_id
1 'polypeptide(L)'
;MKVSLAITALLSTLATALPTATILEPIDARTPVVLDTRDARAATIYKSGGVIGESTFVPANNYCTNISVIPGGFDGKIKSLSVEKGMKCDFYREEGCGVDDFTGGGMKLEVGSRKYKDVRRKLGSWEGKIASVYCQKL
;
A
#
# COMPACT_ATOMS: atom_id res chain seq x y z
N MET A 1 3.32 -85.01 7.46
CA MET A 1 4.23 -84.75 8.59
C MET A 1 3.96 -83.33 9.08
N LYS A 2 3.49 -83.17 10.33
CA LYS A 2 3.26 -81.88 10.99
C LYS A 2 4.58 -81.44 11.65
N VAL A 3 5.01 -80.21 11.42
CA VAL A 3 6.03 -79.56 12.24
C VAL A 3 5.54 -78.16 12.56
N SER A 4 5.10 -77.98 13.79
CA SER A 4 4.87 -76.68 14.43
C SER A 4 6.18 -76.22 15.06
N LEU A 5 6.53 -74.94 14.94
CA LEU A 5 7.53 -74.30 15.80
C LEU A 5 7.17 -72.83 16.03
N ALA A 6 7.54 -72.34 17.21
CA ALA A 6 6.80 -71.39 18.00
C ALA A 6 7.42 -69.98 18.08
N ILE A 7 6.58 -69.08 18.58
CA ILE A 7 6.66 -67.64 18.87
C ILE A 7 7.87 -67.25 19.75
N THR A 8 8.48 -66.09 19.47
CA THR A 8 9.07 -65.21 20.51
C THR A 8 8.82 -63.73 20.19
N ALA A 9 8.24 -63.04 21.17
CA ALA A 9 7.94 -61.61 21.17
C ALA A 9 9.11 -60.80 21.75
N LEU A 10 9.36 -59.59 21.22
CA LEU A 10 10.14 -58.56 21.91
C LEU A 10 9.31 -57.28 21.98
N LEU A 11 8.91 -56.93 23.22
CA LEU A 11 8.34 -55.63 23.57
C LEU A 11 9.48 -54.61 23.69
N SER A 12 9.42 -53.54 22.91
CA SER A 12 10.29 -52.37 23.06
C SER A 12 9.50 -51.23 23.71
N THR A 13 9.90 -50.88 24.93
CA THR A 13 9.38 -49.78 25.74
C THR A 13 9.93 -48.44 25.23
N LEU A 14 9.06 -47.51 24.84
CA LEU A 14 9.42 -46.12 24.54
C LEU A 14 9.46 -45.32 25.84
N ALA A 15 10.67 -44.90 26.23
CA ALA A 15 10.89 -43.99 27.35
C ALA A 15 10.47 -42.56 26.97
N THR A 16 9.65 -41.94 27.82
CA THR A 16 9.24 -40.53 27.73
C THR A 16 10.33 -39.63 28.30
N ALA A 17 10.98 -38.81 27.46
CA ALA A 17 11.82 -37.71 27.91
C ALA A 17 11.03 -36.40 27.88
N LEU A 18 10.81 -35.80 29.05
CA LEU A 18 10.27 -34.45 29.21
C LEU A 18 11.34 -33.42 28.76
N PRO A 19 10.99 -32.42 27.94
CA PRO A 19 11.87 -31.27 27.73
C PRO A 19 11.78 -30.32 28.93
N THR A 20 12.94 -30.08 29.53
CA THR A 20 13.19 -29.05 30.55
C THR A 20 12.81 -27.67 30.03
N ALA A 21 11.93 -26.98 30.75
CA ALA A 21 11.55 -25.60 30.48
C ALA A 21 12.73 -24.66 30.75
N THR A 22 13.36 -24.14 29.69
CA THR A 22 14.20 -22.95 29.74
C THR A 22 13.30 -21.73 29.82
N ILE A 23 13.21 -21.13 31.00
CA ILE A 23 12.63 -19.80 31.20
C ILE A 23 13.62 -18.80 30.59
N LEU A 24 13.36 -18.40 29.35
CA LEU A 24 13.93 -17.20 28.76
C LEU A 24 12.92 -16.07 29.00
N GLU A 25 13.38 -15.03 29.67
CA GLU A 25 12.64 -13.80 29.89
C GLU A 25 12.13 -13.26 28.55
N PRO A 26 10.87 -12.78 28.46
CA PRO A 26 10.40 -12.14 27.24
C PRO A 26 11.18 -10.84 27.09
N ILE A 27 12.15 -10.87 26.18
CA ILE A 27 12.63 -9.67 25.50
C ILE A 27 11.37 -8.93 25.07
N ASP A 28 11.22 -7.69 25.54
CA ASP A 28 10.22 -6.73 25.13
C ASP A 28 10.41 -6.47 23.63
N ALA A 29 9.94 -7.44 22.85
CA ALA A 29 9.82 -7.38 21.42
C ALA A 29 8.72 -6.38 21.19
N ARG A 30 9.10 -5.09 21.13
CA ARG A 30 8.31 -4.03 20.53
C ARG A 30 7.58 -4.65 19.35
N THR A 31 6.28 -4.84 19.54
CA THR A 31 5.40 -5.49 18.59
C THR A 31 5.77 -4.95 17.22
N PRO A 32 6.16 -5.79 16.24
CA PRO A 32 6.35 -5.29 14.89
C PRO A 32 5.04 -4.61 14.55
N VAL A 33 5.11 -3.29 14.31
CA VAL A 33 3.96 -2.54 13.81
C VAL A 33 3.60 -3.27 12.53
N VAL A 34 2.53 -4.06 12.58
CA VAL A 34 1.92 -4.64 11.40
C VAL A 34 1.51 -3.42 10.61
N LEU A 35 2.37 -3.01 9.66
CA LEU A 35 1.99 -2.07 8.63
C LEU A 35 0.79 -2.73 7.98
N ASP A 36 -0.39 -2.21 8.28
CA ASP A 36 -1.62 -2.63 7.65
C ASP A 36 -1.52 -2.23 6.19
N THR A 37 -0.86 -3.09 5.41
CA THR A 37 -0.62 -2.98 3.98
C THR A 37 -1.91 -3.19 3.18
N ARG A 38 -3.03 -3.45 3.85
CA ARG A 38 -4.30 -3.81 3.23
C ARG A 38 -4.98 -2.63 2.53
N ASP A 39 -4.60 -1.39 2.84
CA ASP A 39 -5.04 -0.21 2.08
C ASP A 39 -3.89 0.80 1.91
N ALA A 40 -2.92 0.46 1.07
CA ALA A 40 -1.89 1.41 0.60
C ALA A 40 -2.45 2.53 -0.31
N ARG A 41 -3.78 2.66 -0.44
CA ARG A 41 -4.45 3.65 -1.30
C ARG A 41 -4.31 5.04 -0.70
N ALA A 42 -3.56 5.91 -1.36
CA ALA A 42 -3.40 7.29 -0.94
C ALA A 42 -4.49 8.19 -1.51
N ALA A 43 -4.73 8.04 -2.81
CA ALA A 43 -5.70 8.83 -3.54
C ALA A 43 -6.53 7.96 -4.48
N THR A 44 -7.71 8.46 -4.83
CA THR A 44 -8.50 7.97 -5.96
C THR A 44 -8.72 9.13 -6.91
N ILE A 45 -8.43 8.92 -8.20
CA ILE A 45 -8.62 9.89 -9.28
C ILE A 45 -9.78 9.46 -10.17
N TYR A 46 -10.53 10.43 -10.68
CA TYR A 46 -11.76 10.20 -11.43
C TYR A 46 -11.75 10.99 -12.74
N LYS A 47 -12.23 10.36 -13.82
CA LYS A 47 -12.38 11.04 -15.12
C LYS A 47 -13.56 12.00 -15.18
N SER A 48 -14.51 11.85 -14.26
CA SER A 48 -15.67 12.74 -14.11
C SER A 48 -15.47 13.70 -12.94
N GLY A 49 -16.16 14.84 -12.98
CA GLY A 49 -16.32 15.69 -11.79
C GLY A 49 -17.24 15.02 -10.77
N GLY A 50 -17.18 15.45 -9.52
CA GLY A 50 -18.08 15.00 -8.46
C GLY A 50 -17.67 13.70 -7.77
N VAL A 51 -16.49 13.13 -8.07
CA VAL A 51 -15.95 11.92 -7.42
C VAL A 51 -16.82 10.69 -7.75
N ILE A 52 -17.19 10.59 -9.02
CA ILE A 52 -18.07 9.54 -9.58
C ILE A 52 -17.50 9.01 -10.89
N GLY A 53 -18.06 7.90 -11.37
CA GLY A 53 -17.70 7.32 -12.66
C GLY A 53 -16.38 6.55 -12.63
N GLU A 54 -15.72 6.49 -13.79
CA GLU A 54 -14.49 5.72 -13.96
C GLU A 54 -13.34 6.29 -13.12
N SER A 55 -12.72 5.41 -12.33
CA SER A 55 -11.71 5.77 -11.33
C SER A 55 -10.61 4.74 -11.20
N THR A 56 -9.48 5.19 -10.64
CA THR A 56 -8.36 4.32 -10.25
C THR A 56 -7.69 4.89 -9.01
N PHE A 57 -6.96 4.06 -8.28
CA PHE A 57 -6.28 4.46 -7.06
C PHE A 57 -4.80 4.72 -7.32
N VAL A 58 -4.23 5.64 -6.54
CA VAL A 58 -2.80 5.94 -6.49
C VAL A 58 -2.29 5.52 -5.12
N PRO A 59 -1.26 4.65 -5.04
CA PRO A 59 -0.75 4.19 -3.76
C PRO A 59 0.19 5.21 -3.08
N ALA A 60 0.32 5.15 -1.75
CA ALA A 60 1.29 5.91 -0.96
C ALA A 60 2.64 5.18 -0.93
N ASN A 61 3.34 5.14 -2.06
CA ASN A 61 4.62 4.43 -2.19
C ASN A 61 5.85 5.34 -2.08
N ASN A 62 5.69 6.63 -1.77
CA ASN A 62 6.77 7.62 -1.76
C ASN A 62 7.55 7.66 -3.10
N TYR A 63 6.85 7.42 -4.21
CA TYR A 63 7.43 7.42 -5.53
C TYR A 63 6.62 8.33 -6.46
N CYS A 64 7.32 8.98 -7.40
CA CYS A 64 6.67 9.78 -8.42
C CYS A 64 6.05 8.86 -9.47
N THR A 65 4.73 8.92 -9.63
CA THR A 65 4.02 8.12 -10.62
C THR A 65 3.49 9.03 -11.71
N ASN A 66 3.91 8.79 -12.97
CA ASN A 66 3.31 9.45 -14.12
C ASN A 66 1.91 8.89 -14.37
N ILE A 67 0.95 9.75 -14.71
CA ILE A 67 -0.42 9.33 -14.99
C ILE A 67 -0.47 8.48 -16.28
N SER A 68 0.45 8.73 -17.22
CA SER A 68 0.59 7.96 -18.46
C SER A 68 0.86 6.47 -18.23
N VAL A 69 1.49 6.08 -17.12
CA VAL A 69 1.74 4.66 -16.78
C VAL A 69 0.57 4.00 -16.05
N ILE A 70 -0.43 4.77 -15.61
CA ILE A 70 -1.59 4.23 -14.90
C ILE A 70 -2.57 3.64 -15.93
N PRO A 71 -2.93 2.34 -15.82
CA PRO A 71 -3.84 1.71 -16.76
C PRO A 71 -5.22 2.38 -16.74
N GLY A 72 -5.86 2.42 -17.91
CA GLY A 72 -7.17 3.06 -18.10
C GLY A 72 -7.09 4.42 -18.81
N GLY A 73 -5.90 4.95 -19.12
CA GLY A 73 -5.78 6.17 -19.94
C GLY A 73 -6.38 7.39 -19.24
N PHE A 74 -5.91 7.63 -18.02
CA PHE A 74 -6.31 8.78 -17.17
C PHE A 74 -5.61 10.08 -17.56
N ASP A 75 -4.54 9.99 -18.36
CA ASP A 75 -3.78 11.14 -18.82
C ASP A 75 -4.69 12.14 -19.54
N GLY A 76 -4.58 13.42 -19.16
CA GLY A 76 -5.42 14.50 -19.66
C GLY A 76 -6.91 14.42 -19.30
N LYS A 77 -7.36 13.44 -18.50
CA LYS A 77 -8.80 13.19 -18.26
C LYS A 77 -9.26 13.33 -16.82
N ILE A 78 -8.35 13.51 -15.86
CA ILE A 78 -8.71 13.62 -14.44
C ILE A 78 -9.47 14.92 -14.17
N LYS A 79 -10.67 14.82 -13.58
CA LYS A 79 -11.55 15.97 -13.28
C LYS A 79 -11.89 16.12 -11.79
N SER A 80 -11.81 15.04 -11.03
CA SER A 80 -11.96 15.07 -9.58
C SER A 80 -11.08 14.02 -8.92
N LEU A 81 -10.82 14.21 -7.63
CA LEU A 81 -9.99 13.31 -6.84
C LEU A 81 -10.39 13.32 -5.37
N SER A 82 -9.97 12.28 -4.65
CA SER A 82 -10.05 12.22 -3.20
C SER A 82 -8.76 11.63 -2.63
N VAL A 83 -8.24 12.22 -1.56
CA VAL A 83 -7.06 11.74 -0.82
C VAL A 83 -7.52 11.25 0.54
N GLU A 84 -7.12 10.03 0.89
CA GLU A 84 -7.51 9.37 2.14
C GLU A 84 -6.94 10.09 3.37
N LYS A 85 -7.62 9.92 4.50
CA LYS A 85 -7.17 10.47 5.78
C LYS A 85 -5.78 9.93 6.12
N GLY A 86 -4.89 10.81 6.58
CA GLY A 86 -3.51 10.43 6.94
C GLY A 86 -2.58 10.35 5.75
N MET A 87 -3.01 10.78 4.56
CA MET A 87 -2.23 10.79 3.34
C MET A 87 -2.09 12.20 2.79
N LYS A 88 -1.01 12.44 2.05
CA LYS A 88 -0.74 13.65 1.26
C LYS A 88 -0.31 13.24 -0.13
N CYS A 89 -0.89 13.89 -1.12
CA CYS A 89 -0.52 13.73 -2.52
C CYS A 89 -0.25 15.11 -3.14
N ASP A 90 0.88 15.21 -3.81
CA ASP A 90 1.27 16.37 -4.60
C ASP A 90 1.04 16.00 -6.08
N PHE A 91 0.16 16.74 -6.75
CA PHE A 91 -0.17 16.54 -8.16
C PHE A 91 0.54 17.60 -9.00
N TYR A 92 1.12 17.18 -10.13
CA TYR A 92 1.95 18.03 -10.98
C TYR A 92 1.39 18.09 -12.39
N ARG A 93 1.65 19.21 -13.08
CA ARG A 93 1.28 19.36 -14.49
C ARG A 93 2.28 18.77 -15.46
N GLU A 94 3.51 18.59 -14.99
CA GLU A 94 4.59 17.96 -15.73
C GLU A 94 4.75 16.52 -15.28
N GLU A 95 5.29 15.69 -16.17
CA GLU A 95 5.74 14.35 -15.80
C GLU A 95 6.94 14.45 -14.84
N GLY A 96 7.20 13.38 -14.08
CA GLY A 96 8.36 13.34 -13.19
C GLY A 96 8.20 14.14 -11.89
N CYS A 97 7.02 14.69 -11.58
CA CYS A 97 6.77 15.37 -10.30
C CYS A 97 7.64 16.62 -10.08
N GLY A 98 7.95 17.32 -11.17
CA GLY A 98 8.69 18.57 -11.12
C GLY A 98 10.19 18.41 -10.83
N VAL A 99 10.80 17.26 -11.10
CA VAL A 99 12.25 17.19 -11.33
C VAL A 99 12.60 17.89 -12.65
N ASP A 100 12.54 19.22 -12.61
CA ASP A 100 13.43 20.03 -13.43
C ASP A 100 14.56 20.47 -12.50
N ASP A 101 15.74 19.89 -12.71
CA ASP A 101 16.93 19.97 -11.84
C ASP A 101 17.49 21.39 -11.64
N PHE A 102 16.90 22.44 -12.23
CA PHE A 102 17.45 23.80 -12.21
C PHE A 102 16.45 24.95 -12.08
N THR A 103 15.14 24.73 -12.21
CA THR A 103 14.13 25.82 -12.26
C THR A 103 13.17 25.86 -11.07
N GLY A 104 13.35 24.98 -10.08
CA GLY A 104 12.61 25.05 -8.83
C GLY A 104 11.14 24.68 -9.00
N GLY A 105 10.89 23.39 -9.23
CA GLY A 105 9.61 22.72 -8.98
C GLY A 105 8.43 23.26 -9.80
N GLY A 106 8.00 22.48 -10.79
CA GLY A 106 6.80 22.74 -11.58
C GLY A 106 5.55 23.05 -10.74
N MET A 107 4.52 23.60 -11.39
CA MET A 107 3.24 23.88 -10.75
C MET A 107 2.74 22.62 -10.03
N LYS A 108 2.52 22.73 -8.71
CA LYS A 108 2.00 21.64 -7.87
C LYS A 108 0.67 21.99 -7.20
N LEU A 109 -0.19 20.98 -7.08
CA LEU A 109 -1.43 21.00 -6.31
C LEU A 109 -1.28 20.02 -5.15
N GLU A 110 -1.13 20.57 -3.95
CA GLU A 110 -1.06 19.79 -2.72
C GLU A 110 -2.47 19.45 -2.21
N VAL A 111 -2.74 18.17 -1.98
CA VAL A 111 -4.02 17.68 -1.48
C VAL A 111 -3.80 16.60 -0.42
N GLY A 112 -4.49 16.72 0.72
CA GLY A 112 -4.40 15.73 1.80
C GLY A 112 -4.51 16.34 3.19
N SER A 113 -4.72 15.49 4.19
CA SER A 113 -4.87 15.90 5.58
C SER A 113 -4.63 14.73 6.53
N ARG A 114 -4.02 15.01 7.69
CA ARG A 114 -3.90 14.02 8.78
C ARG A 114 -5.24 13.64 9.41
N LYS A 115 -6.22 14.56 9.35
CA LYS A 115 -7.43 14.48 10.18
C LYS A 115 -8.66 13.98 9.43
N TYR A 116 -8.75 14.24 8.14
CA TYR A 116 -9.95 13.97 7.33
C TYR A 116 -9.56 13.56 5.91
N LYS A 117 -10.50 12.93 5.19
CA LYS A 117 -10.39 12.65 3.76
C LYS A 117 -10.59 13.96 2.99
N ASP A 118 -9.60 14.38 2.19
CA ASP A 118 -9.70 15.57 1.35
C ASP A 118 -10.36 15.18 0.01
N VAL A 119 -11.45 15.86 -0.34
CA VAL A 119 -12.27 15.53 -1.50
C VAL A 119 -12.39 16.75 -2.40
N ARG A 120 -11.84 16.66 -3.62
CA ARG A 120 -11.88 17.71 -4.63
C ARG A 120 -12.85 17.30 -5.73
N ARG A 121 -14.12 17.68 -5.57
CA ARG A 121 -15.20 17.40 -6.54
C ARG A 121 -14.99 18.08 -7.90
N LYS A 122 -14.24 19.18 -7.95
CA LYS A 122 -13.83 19.87 -9.18
C LYS A 122 -12.40 20.34 -9.01
N LEU A 123 -11.62 20.27 -10.09
CA LEU A 123 -10.22 20.71 -10.08
C LEU A 123 -10.04 22.10 -10.71
N GLY A 124 -11.08 22.63 -11.39
CA GLY A 124 -11.04 23.94 -12.01
C GLY A 124 -9.91 24.04 -13.04
N SER A 125 -8.95 24.95 -12.83
CA SER A 125 -7.83 25.18 -13.76
C SER A 125 -6.88 23.98 -13.91
N TRP A 126 -7.02 22.96 -13.06
CA TRP A 126 -6.26 21.71 -13.04
C TRP A 126 -6.94 20.53 -13.73
N GLU A 127 -8.20 20.68 -14.15
CA GLU A 127 -8.92 19.61 -14.86
C GLU A 127 -8.20 19.22 -16.15
N GLY A 128 -7.92 17.92 -16.29
CA GLY A 128 -7.22 17.37 -17.45
C GLY A 128 -5.77 17.83 -17.60
N LYS A 129 -5.14 18.36 -16.54
CA LYS A 129 -3.75 18.84 -16.59
C LYS A 129 -2.80 18.12 -15.66
N ILE A 130 -3.25 17.09 -14.95
CA ILE A 130 -2.39 16.33 -14.04
C ILE A 130 -1.62 15.29 -14.86
N ALA A 131 -0.30 15.38 -14.86
CA ALA A 131 0.60 14.49 -15.59
C ALA A 131 1.39 13.55 -14.66
N SER A 132 1.64 13.94 -13.42
CA SER A 132 2.19 13.03 -12.41
C SER A 132 1.67 13.31 -11.00
N VAL A 133 1.91 12.35 -10.12
CA VAL A 133 1.48 12.38 -8.73
C VAL A 133 2.54 11.75 -7.82
N TYR A 134 2.80 12.39 -6.68
CA TYR A 134 3.62 11.85 -5.61
C TYR A 134 2.76 11.74 -4.35
N CYS A 135 2.63 10.54 -3.79
CA CYS A 135 1.81 10.31 -2.60
C CYS A 135 2.62 9.70 -1.46
N GLN A 136 2.39 10.21 -0.25
CA GLN A 136 3.05 9.79 0.98
C GLN A 136 2.08 9.78 2.17
N LYS A 137 2.44 9.03 3.21
CA LYS A 137 1.73 9.04 4.49
C LYS A 137 2.16 10.26 5.31
N LEU A 138 1.20 10.94 5.92
CA LEU A 138 1.42 12.12 6.77
C LEU A 138 1.71 11.79 8.23
#